data_AF-A0A4Y2LL33-F1
#
_entry.id   AF-A0A4Y2LL33-F1
#
_cell.length_a   1.000
_cell.length_b   1.000
_cell.length_c   1.000
_cell.angle_alpha   90.00
_cell.angle_beta   90.00
_cell.angle_gamma   90.00
#
_symmetry.space_group_name_H-M   'P 1'
#
loop_
_entity.id
_entity.type
_entity.pdbx_description
1 polymer ?
#
loop_
_entity_poly.entity_id
_entity_poly.type
_entity_poly.pdbx_seq_one_letter_code
_entity_poly.pdbx_strand_id
1 'polypeptide(L)'
;MFCGFGEVNDIPELWFLYTDTLSEDFARQYSEDSGPQYALAEIEEFLKHYNLNLKKLKLPTVHLPDALSNLPSFDILLEQQKGQINAQVLNEEQKLVFDIILKAIYDNKEDTSRLFFLDGPAGTGKTFLYNTWLHTIRDKGHHVNPVASTGIAETLVNGGRTAHSVFKIPIVLNTTSTCNVKPNTRS
;
A
#
# COMPACT_ATOMS: atom_id res chain seq x y z
N MET A 1 32.13 -24.83 -8.89
CA MET A 1 32.47 -24.81 -7.45
C MET A 1 33.68 -23.89 -7.28
N PHE A 2 33.43 -22.62 -6.96
CA PHE A 2 34.48 -21.66 -6.60
C PHE A 2 34.14 -21.14 -5.21
N CYS A 3 34.53 -21.89 -4.17
CA CYS A 3 34.58 -21.37 -2.81
C CYS A 3 35.84 -20.50 -2.70
N GLY A 4 35.69 -19.19 -2.93
CA GLY A 4 36.68 -18.22 -2.49
C GLY A 4 36.45 -17.93 -1.01
N PHE A 5 37.32 -18.46 -0.14
CA PHE A 5 37.50 -17.97 1.22
C PHE A 5 38.20 -16.60 1.13
N GLY A 6 37.44 -15.54 0.88
CA GLY A 6 37.85 -14.18 1.18
C GLY A 6 37.14 -13.78 2.47
N GLU A 7 37.89 -13.34 3.47
CA GLU A 7 37.27 -12.62 4.59
C GLU A 7 36.45 -11.47 4.00
N VAL A 8 35.16 -11.42 4.35
CA VAL A 8 34.31 -10.29 3.97
C VAL A 8 34.81 -9.08 4.75
N ASN A 9 35.70 -8.30 4.12
CA ASN A 9 36.41 -7.21 4.78
C ASN A 9 35.49 -6.00 5.04
N ASP A 10 34.44 -5.81 4.23
CA ASP A 10 33.46 -4.73 4.40
C ASP A 10 32.07 -5.16 3.89
N ILE A 11 31.15 -5.45 4.83
CA ILE A 11 29.78 -5.89 4.53
C ILE A 11 28.95 -4.75 3.89
N PRO A 12 28.97 -3.50 4.40
CA PRO A 12 28.38 -2.36 3.72
C PRO A 12 28.85 -2.19 2.27
N GLU A 13 30.16 -2.31 1.99
CA GLU A 13 30.67 -2.16 0.63
C GLU A 13 30.07 -3.21 -0.33
N LEU A 14 29.96 -4.47 0.11
CA LEU A 14 29.32 -5.52 -0.68
C LEU A 14 27.84 -5.21 -0.96
N TRP A 15 27.10 -4.72 0.04
CA TRP A 15 25.72 -4.32 -0.16
C TRP A 15 25.63 -3.24 -1.26
N PHE A 16 26.42 -2.17 -1.16
CA PHE A 16 26.39 -1.08 -2.15
C PHE A 16 26.84 -1.52 -3.55
N LEU A 17 27.82 -2.42 -3.66
CA LEU A 17 28.30 -2.92 -4.95
C LEU A 17 27.26 -3.79 -5.67
N TYR A 18 26.45 -4.54 -4.92
CA TYR A 18 25.51 -5.51 -5.46
C TYR A 18 24.03 -5.16 -5.21
N THR A 19 23.72 -3.92 -4.79
CA THR A 19 22.34 -3.51 -4.42
C THR A 19 21.36 -3.79 -5.55
N ASP A 20 21.67 -3.37 -6.77
CA ASP A 20 20.80 -3.53 -7.93
C ASP A 20 20.51 -5.00 -8.22
N THR A 21 21.54 -5.84 -8.17
CA THR A 21 21.40 -7.28 -8.42
C THR A 21 20.66 -8.01 -7.29
N LEU A 22 20.87 -7.60 -6.03
CA LEU A 22 20.24 -8.22 -4.88
C LEU A 22 18.77 -7.81 -4.72
N SER A 23 18.38 -6.67 -5.28
CA SER A 23 17.04 -6.11 -5.18
C SER A 23 16.20 -6.21 -6.46
N GLU A 24 16.76 -6.80 -7.53
CA GLU A 24 16.16 -6.82 -8.87
C GLU A 24 14.71 -7.34 -8.88
N ASP A 25 14.44 -8.45 -8.20
CA ASP A 25 13.11 -9.05 -8.15
C ASP A 25 12.10 -8.16 -7.42
N PHE A 26 12.51 -7.52 -6.32
CA PHE A 26 11.68 -6.57 -5.59
C PHE A 26 11.46 -5.27 -6.38
N ALA A 27 12.47 -4.79 -7.09
CA ALA A 27 12.34 -3.62 -7.95
C ALA A 27 11.35 -3.84 -9.10
N ARG A 28 11.35 -5.05 -9.68
CA ARG A 28 10.35 -5.46 -10.69
C ARG A 28 8.95 -5.59 -10.11
N GLN A 29 8.82 -6.07 -8.88
CA GLN A 29 7.54 -6.24 -8.22
C GLN A 29 6.93 -4.92 -7.74
N TYR A 30 7.76 -3.99 -7.27
CA TYR A 30 7.34 -2.76 -6.62
C TYR A 30 7.84 -1.53 -7.36
N SER A 31 9.05 -1.06 -7.02
CA SER A 31 9.70 0.06 -7.70
C SER A 31 11.21 0.00 -7.46
N GLU A 32 11.97 0.67 -8.33
CA GLU A 32 13.43 0.83 -8.16
C GLU A 32 13.79 1.50 -6.83
N ASP A 33 12.94 2.43 -6.36
CA ASP A 33 13.17 3.18 -5.12
C ASP A 33 12.94 2.34 -3.86
N SER A 34 12.06 1.35 -3.91
CA SER A 34 11.63 0.51 -2.77
C SER A 34 12.24 -0.89 -2.76
N GLY A 35 12.68 -1.38 -3.92
CA GLY A 35 13.27 -2.71 -4.09
C GLY A 35 14.44 -2.99 -3.13
N PRO A 36 15.44 -2.10 -3.01
CA PRO A 36 16.57 -2.28 -2.09
C PRO A 36 16.15 -2.50 -0.63
N GLN A 37 15.09 -1.83 -0.18
CA GLN A 37 14.61 -1.88 1.19
C GLN A 37 13.89 -3.21 1.46
N TYR A 38 13.15 -3.75 0.48
CA TYR A 38 12.59 -5.09 0.58
C TYR A 38 13.68 -6.17 0.64
N ALA A 39 14.73 -6.04 -0.18
CA ALA A 39 15.86 -6.96 -0.14
C ALA A 39 16.58 -6.92 1.22
N LEU A 40 16.79 -5.72 1.79
CA LEU A 40 17.35 -5.57 3.14
C LEU A 40 16.48 -6.23 4.21
N ALA A 41 15.16 -6.10 4.12
CA ALA A 41 14.25 -6.74 5.06
C ALA A 41 14.30 -8.27 4.97
N GLU A 42 14.41 -8.84 3.77
CA GLU A 42 14.58 -10.28 3.58
C GLU A 42 15.93 -10.77 4.13
N ILE A 43 17.00 -10.01 3.88
CA ILE A 43 18.31 -10.26 4.48
C ILE A 43 18.20 -10.20 6.02
N GLU A 44 17.48 -9.23 6.58
CA GLU A 44 17.28 -9.13 8.03
C GLU A 44 16.57 -10.36 8.60
N GLU A 45 15.55 -10.88 7.92
CA GLU A 45 14.87 -12.12 8.30
C GLU A 45 15.83 -13.32 8.31
N PHE A 46 16.70 -13.43 7.30
CA PHE A 46 17.74 -14.45 7.26
C PHE A 46 18.76 -14.28 8.40
N LEU A 47 19.24 -13.05 8.66
CA LEU A 47 20.22 -12.75 9.70
C LEU A 47 19.71 -13.06 11.11
N LYS A 48 18.40 -12.93 11.37
CA LYS A 48 17.77 -13.29 12.66
C LYS A 48 18.10 -14.74 13.06
N HIS A 49 18.18 -15.67 12.10
CA HIS A 49 18.54 -17.09 12.34
C HIS A 49 19.94 -17.28 12.92
N TYR A 50 20.85 -16.33 12.66
CA TYR A 50 22.23 -16.34 13.12
C TYR A 50 22.46 -15.38 14.31
N ASN A 51 21.40 -14.88 14.95
CA ASN A 51 21.45 -13.85 15.99
C ASN A 51 22.15 -12.55 15.53
N LEU A 52 22.14 -12.28 14.22
CA LEU A 52 22.61 -11.04 13.61
C LEU A 52 21.42 -10.13 13.28
N ASN A 53 21.72 -8.88 12.90
CA ASN A 53 20.75 -7.93 12.36
C ASN A 53 21.48 -6.88 11.52
N LEU A 54 20.73 -6.11 10.72
CA LEU A 54 21.30 -5.10 9.83
C LEU A 54 22.16 -4.08 10.57
N LYS A 55 21.70 -3.65 11.77
CA LYS A 55 22.43 -2.70 12.61
C LYS A 55 23.80 -3.22 13.05
N LYS A 56 23.92 -4.50 13.44
CA LYS A 56 25.20 -5.14 13.82
C LYS A 56 26.17 -5.17 12.63
N LEU A 57 25.64 -5.31 11.42
CA LEU A 57 26.41 -5.33 10.18
C LEU A 57 26.61 -3.94 9.57
N LYS A 58 26.16 -2.87 10.24
CA LYS A 58 26.21 -1.47 9.77
C LYS A 58 25.49 -1.25 8.42
N LEU A 59 24.46 -2.05 8.13
CA LEU A 59 23.60 -1.89 6.97
C LEU A 59 22.43 -0.94 7.29
N PRO A 60 21.82 -0.31 6.27
CA PRO A 60 20.61 0.50 6.46
C PRO A 60 19.49 -0.33 7.07
N THR A 61 18.85 0.17 8.11
CA THR A 61 17.70 -0.49 8.75
C THR A 61 16.42 -0.14 8.03
N VAL A 62 15.53 -1.13 7.88
CA VAL A 62 14.25 -0.98 7.20
C VAL A 62 13.11 -1.26 8.20
N HIS A 63 12.05 -0.47 8.13
CA HIS A 63 10.85 -0.69 8.93
C HIS A 63 9.73 -1.22 8.03
N LEU A 64 9.69 -2.53 7.87
CA LEU A 64 8.61 -3.25 7.18
C LEU A 64 7.93 -4.22 8.16
N PRO A 65 6.67 -4.64 7.92
CA PRO A 65 6.02 -5.67 8.71
C PRO A 65 6.84 -6.97 8.73
N ASP A 66 6.87 -7.67 9.87
CA ASP A 66 7.78 -8.80 10.14
C ASP A 66 7.65 -10.03 9.21
N ALA A 67 6.57 -10.15 8.43
CA ALA A 67 6.32 -11.30 7.58
C ALA A 67 6.29 -10.93 6.09
N LEU A 68 7.44 -11.03 5.41
CA LEU A 68 7.56 -10.80 3.97
C LEU A 68 6.89 -11.91 3.13
N SER A 69 6.66 -13.08 3.72
CA SER A 69 5.98 -14.21 3.07
C SER A 69 4.51 -13.93 2.70
N ASN A 70 3.90 -12.88 3.27
CA ASN A 70 2.55 -12.41 2.92
C ASN A 70 2.56 -10.99 2.35
N LEU A 71 3.58 -10.68 1.56
CA LEU A 71 3.71 -9.37 0.96
C LEU A 71 2.46 -9.01 0.13
N PRO A 72 1.85 -7.85 0.39
CA PRO A 72 0.69 -7.40 -0.38
C PRO A 72 1.10 -7.08 -1.83
N SER A 73 0.10 -7.04 -2.72
CA SER A 73 0.28 -6.67 -4.13
C SER A 73 0.59 -5.19 -4.34
N PHE A 74 0.66 -4.40 -3.28
CA PHE A 74 0.96 -2.97 -3.31
C PHE A 74 2.26 -2.71 -2.56
N ASP A 75 2.95 -1.64 -2.94
CA ASP A 75 4.19 -1.21 -2.31
C ASP A 75 3.91 -0.50 -0.98
N ILE A 76 4.25 -1.15 0.13
CA ILE A 76 4.03 -0.64 1.50
C ILE A 76 4.81 0.66 1.73
N LEU A 77 6.04 0.77 1.22
CA LEU A 77 6.89 1.94 1.44
C LEU A 77 6.33 3.15 0.69
N LEU A 78 5.86 2.94 -0.54
CA LEU A 78 5.17 3.98 -1.30
C LEU A 78 3.87 4.42 -0.63
N GLU A 79 3.07 3.47 -0.13
CA GLU A 79 1.83 3.77 0.58
C GLU A 79 2.11 4.52 1.90
N GLN A 80 3.16 4.15 2.64
CA GLN A 80 3.62 4.84 3.84
C GLN A 80 4.01 6.29 3.54
N GLN A 81 4.82 6.52 2.51
CA GLN A 81 5.24 7.86 2.10
C GLN A 81 4.04 8.73 1.72
N LYS A 82 3.14 8.21 0.88
CA LYS A 82 1.93 8.94 0.46
C LYS A 82 0.99 9.21 1.62
N GLY A 83 0.81 8.24 2.52
CA GLY A 83 -0.01 8.38 3.72
C GLY A 83 0.50 9.51 4.61
N GLN A 84 1.81 9.54 4.88
CA GLN A 84 2.45 10.59 5.68
C GLN A 84 2.30 11.97 5.04
N ILE A 85 2.65 12.12 3.75
CA ILE A 85 2.56 13.40 3.04
C ILE A 85 1.11 13.91 3.04
N ASN A 86 0.16 13.03 2.71
CA ASN A 86 -1.23 13.43 2.64
C ASN A 86 -1.80 13.80 4.01
N ALA A 87 -1.46 13.04 5.06
CA ALA A 87 -1.93 13.31 6.42
C ALA A 87 -1.41 14.66 6.96
N GLN A 88 -0.22 15.10 6.54
CA GLN A 88 0.34 16.39 6.94
C GLN A 88 -0.42 17.60 6.39
N VAL A 89 -1.09 17.46 5.26
CA VAL A 89 -1.80 18.55 4.58
C VAL A 89 -3.33 18.52 4.76
N LEU A 90 -3.83 17.62 5.62
CA LEU A 90 -5.25 17.61 5.98
C LEU A 90 -5.61 18.89 6.76
N ASN A 91 -6.75 19.48 6.41
CA ASN A 91 -7.33 20.55 7.24
C ASN A 91 -7.89 19.98 8.56
N GLU A 92 -8.26 20.85 9.50
CA GLU A 92 -8.69 20.45 10.84
C GLU A 92 -9.90 19.49 10.83
N GLU A 93 -10.91 19.77 10.00
CA GLU A 93 -12.12 18.93 9.91
C GLU A 93 -11.80 17.55 9.30
N GLN A 94 -11.01 17.54 8.21
CA GLN A 94 -10.57 16.28 7.59
C GLN A 94 -9.72 15.45 8.55
N LYS A 95 -8.83 16.09 9.32
CA LYS A 95 -8.00 15.42 10.32
C LYS A 95 -8.83 14.83 11.46
N LEU A 96 -9.85 15.56 11.92
CA LEU A 96 -10.79 15.05 12.93
C LEU A 96 -11.47 13.76 12.44
N VAL A 97 -12.04 13.78 11.23
CA VAL A 97 -12.68 12.58 10.67
C VAL A 97 -11.65 11.49 10.43
N PHE A 98 -10.45 11.86 9.96
CA PHE A 98 -9.34 10.93 9.73
C PHE A 98 -9.03 10.10 10.97
N ASP A 99 -8.83 10.78 12.10
CA ASP A 99 -8.51 10.17 13.38
C ASP A 99 -9.66 9.32 13.93
N ILE A 100 -10.91 9.76 13.77
CA ILE A 100 -12.10 8.98 14.19
C ILE A 100 -12.13 7.61 13.47
N ILE A 101 -11.93 7.60 12.16
CA ILE A 101 -11.99 6.37 11.36
C ILE A 101 -10.80 5.47 11.67
N LEU A 102 -9.57 6.01 11.75
CA LEU A 102 -8.40 5.20 12.11
C LEU A 102 -8.54 4.58 13.50
N LYS A 103 -9.07 5.35 14.46
CA LYS A 103 -9.37 4.83 15.79
C LYS A 103 -10.39 3.70 15.72
N ALA A 104 -11.46 3.84 14.94
CA ALA A 104 -12.45 2.77 14.78
C ALA A 104 -11.90 1.49 14.13
N ILE A 105 -10.88 1.62 13.27
CA ILE A 105 -10.20 0.48 12.65
C ILE A 105 -9.29 -0.24 13.64
N TYR A 106 -8.53 0.50 14.46
CA TYR A 106 -7.48 -0.07 15.30
C TYR A 106 -7.89 -0.30 16.77
N ASP A 107 -8.91 0.38 17.28
CA ASP A 107 -9.49 0.09 18.59
C ASP A 107 -10.38 -1.15 18.47
N ASN A 108 -9.87 -2.30 18.94
CA ASN A 108 -10.59 -3.58 18.96
C ASN A 108 -11.69 -3.67 20.05
N LYS A 109 -12.33 -2.55 20.40
CA LYS A 109 -13.45 -2.53 21.35
C LYS A 109 -14.74 -2.92 20.64
N GLU A 110 -15.49 -3.85 21.22
CA GLU A 110 -16.74 -4.39 20.68
C GLU A 110 -17.80 -3.30 20.43
N ASP A 111 -17.84 -2.27 21.27
CA ASP A 111 -18.85 -1.19 21.20
C ASP A 111 -18.52 -0.07 20.20
N THR A 112 -17.44 -0.20 19.40
CA THR A 112 -17.04 0.85 18.46
C THR A 112 -17.87 0.75 17.17
N SER A 113 -18.55 1.84 16.78
CA SER A 113 -19.20 1.91 15.47
C SER A 113 -18.18 1.72 14.35
N ARG A 114 -18.53 0.90 13.34
CA ARG A 114 -17.68 0.60 12.17
C ARG A 114 -18.31 1.01 10.84
N LEU A 115 -19.50 1.58 10.88
CA LEU A 115 -20.21 2.09 9.71
C LEU A 115 -20.32 3.60 9.84
N PHE A 116 -19.77 4.30 8.85
CA PHE A 116 -19.72 5.75 8.83
C PHE A 116 -20.23 6.27 7.48
N PHE A 117 -20.85 7.44 7.51
CA PHE A 117 -21.22 8.19 6.32
C PHE A 117 -20.56 9.56 6.40
N LEU A 118 -19.67 9.85 5.45
CA LEU A 118 -19.02 11.14 5.33
C LEU A 118 -19.80 12.01 4.33
N ASP A 119 -20.42 13.05 4.85
CA ASP A 119 -21.08 14.07 4.04
C ASP A 119 -20.26 15.35 4.00
N GLY A 120 -20.34 16.06 2.89
CA GLY A 120 -19.73 17.38 2.75
C GLY A 120 -20.00 17.97 1.37
N PRO A 121 -20.02 19.31 1.23
CA PRO A 121 -20.19 19.97 -0.06
C PRO A 121 -19.22 19.51 -1.15
N ALA A 122 -19.55 19.80 -2.41
CA ALA A 122 -18.61 19.61 -3.52
C ALA A 122 -17.32 20.42 -3.27
N GLY A 123 -16.17 19.86 -3.66
CA GLY A 123 -14.87 20.54 -3.50
C GLY A 123 -14.22 20.47 -2.12
N THR A 124 -14.84 19.81 -1.14
CA THR A 124 -14.30 19.65 0.24
C THR A 124 -13.17 18.62 0.39
N GLY A 125 -12.71 18.00 -0.70
CA GLY A 125 -11.59 17.05 -0.66
C GLY A 125 -11.93 15.67 -0.08
N LYS A 126 -13.20 15.23 -0.07
CA LYS A 126 -13.59 13.87 0.41
C LYS A 126 -12.77 12.75 -0.25
N THR A 127 -12.58 12.82 -1.56
CA THR A 127 -11.76 11.85 -2.30
C THR A 127 -10.31 11.85 -1.82
N PHE A 128 -9.75 13.02 -1.55
CA PHE A 128 -8.40 13.14 -1.00
C PHE A 128 -8.33 12.42 0.36
N LEU A 129 -9.29 12.69 1.24
CA LEU A 129 -9.39 12.02 2.54
C LEU A 129 -9.52 10.49 2.42
N TYR A 130 -10.35 9.99 1.48
CA TYR A 130 -10.45 8.55 1.19
C TYR A 130 -9.10 7.95 0.79
N ASN A 131 -8.36 8.61 -0.11
CA ASN A 131 -7.04 8.15 -0.54
C ASN A 131 -6.02 8.18 0.61
N THR A 132 -6.09 9.19 1.48
CA THR A 132 -5.23 9.28 2.67
C THR A 132 -5.46 8.11 3.63
N TRP A 133 -6.72 7.70 3.86
CA TRP A 133 -7.01 6.48 4.62
C TRP A 133 -6.46 5.24 3.94
N LEU A 134 -6.69 5.08 2.63
CA LEU A 134 -6.21 3.90 1.91
C LEU A 134 -4.70 3.74 2.07
N HIS A 135 -3.94 4.81 1.88
CA HIS A 135 -2.50 4.81 2.09
C HIS A 135 -2.11 4.46 3.54
N THR A 136 -2.77 5.06 4.53
CA THR A 136 -2.48 4.85 5.96
C THR A 136 -2.98 3.50 6.53
N ILE A 137 -3.79 2.76 5.78
CA ILE A 137 -4.20 1.41 6.16
C ILE A 137 -3.28 0.40 5.45
N ARG A 138 -2.93 0.66 4.19
CA ARG A 138 -2.02 -0.15 3.40
C ARG A 138 -0.58 -0.09 3.90
N ASP A 139 -0.14 1.03 4.47
CA ASP A 139 1.20 1.14 5.09
C ASP A 139 1.44 0.14 6.23
N LYS A 140 0.38 -0.35 6.88
CA LYS A 140 0.43 -1.41 7.89
C LYS A 140 0.29 -2.82 7.31
N GLY A 141 0.26 -2.94 5.98
CA GLY A 141 0.04 -4.19 5.27
C GLY A 141 -1.42 -4.67 5.29
N HIS A 142 -2.39 -3.84 5.70
CA HIS A 142 -3.79 -4.24 5.71
C HIS A 142 -4.44 -4.15 4.32
N HIS A 143 -5.30 -5.12 4.02
CA HIS A 143 -6.08 -5.13 2.78
C HIS A 143 -7.30 -4.22 2.89
N VAL A 144 -7.48 -3.33 1.90
CA VAL A 144 -8.66 -2.47 1.78
C VAL A 144 -9.20 -2.52 0.36
N ASN A 145 -10.52 -2.68 0.26
CA ASN A 145 -11.26 -2.73 -1.00
C ASN A 145 -12.08 -1.45 -1.18
N PRO A 146 -11.53 -0.39 -1.79
CA PRO A 146 -12.29 0.80 -2.11
C PRO A 146 -13.32 0.52 -3.22
N VAL A 147 -14.57 0.85 -2.95
CA VAL A 147 -15.69 0.63 -3.87
C VAL A 147 -16.34 1.95 -4.24
N ALA A 148 -16.51 2.19 -5.53
CA ALA A 148 -17.18 3.35 -6.09
C ALA A 148 -18.49 2.97 -6.79
N SER A 149 -19.44 3.90 -6.91
CA SER A 149 -20.72 3.64 -7.61
C SER A 149 -20.58 3.69 -9.13
N THR A 150 -19.69 4.52 -9.66
CA THR A 150 -19.47 4.74 -11.11
C THR A 150 -18.01 4.56 -11.49
N GLY A 151 -17.74 4.33 -12.78
CA GLY A 151 -16.37 4.19 -13.29
C GLY A 151 -15.53 5.48 -13.16
N ILE A 152 -16.15 6.67 -13.21
CA ILE A 152 -15.41 7.93 -13.01
C ILE A 152 -15.02 8.09 -11.54
N ALA A 153 -15.90 7.72 -10.61
CA ALA A 153 -15.56 7.78 -9.19
C ALA A 153 -14.50 6.73 -8.81
N GLU A 154 -14.49 5.58 -9.48
CA GLU A 154 -13.47 4.56 -9.33
C GLU A 154 -12.06 5.09 -9.63
N THR A 155 -11.86 5.78 -10.76
CA THR A 155 -10.53 6.24 -11.18
C THR A 155 -9.93 7.30 -10.25
N LEU A 156 -10.77 7.96 -9.44
CA LEU A 156 -10.34 8.97 -8.48
C LEU A 156 -9.85 8.37 -7.15
N VAL A 157 -10.12 7.09 -6.90
CA VAL A 157 -9.79 6.40 -5.65
C VAL A 157 -8.71 5.35 -5.90
N ASN A 158 -7.64 5.34 -5.11
CA ASN A 158 -6.47 4.49 -5.32
C ASN A 158 -6.81 2.98 -5.20
N GLY A 159 -6.74 2.25 -6.31
CA GLY A 159 -7.16 0.86 -6.39
C GLY A 159 -8.68 0.68 -6.32
N GLY A 160 -9.43 1.75 -6.59
CA GLY A 160 -10.89 1.75 -6.66
C GLY A 160 -11.41 0.67 -7.60
N ARG A 161 -12.61 0.16 -7.29
CA ARG A 161 -13.41 -0.66 -8.21
C ARG A 161 -14.88 -0.27 -8.15
N THR A 162 -15.62 -0.38 -9.26
CA THR A 162 -17.08 -0.19 -9.20
C THR A 162 -17.78 -1.26 -8.35
N ALA A 163 -18.86 -0.89 -7.65
CA ALA A 163 -19.72 -1.80 -6.89
C ALA A 163 -20.24 -2.96 -7.73
N HIS A 164 -20.58 -2.70 -9.00
CA HIS A 164 -20.97 -3.71 -9.97
C HIS A 164 -19.88 -4.77 -10.16
N SER A 165 -18.62 -4.35 -10.29
CA SER A 165 -17.49 -5.27 -10.50
C SER A 165 -17.15 -6.08 -9.25
N VAL A 166 -17.26 -5.47 -8.06
CA VAL A 166 -16.88 -6.08 -6.76
C VAL A 166 -17.96 -7.04 -6.27
N PHE A 167 -19.21 -6.59 -6.24
CA PHE A 167 -20.32 -7.37 -5.67
C PHE A 167 -21.08 -8.20 -6.71
N LYS A 168 -20.65 -8.16 -7.98
CA LYS A 168 -21.30 -8.87 -9.10
C LYS A 168 -22.79 -8.55 -9.22
N ILE A 169 -23.13 -7.27 -9.05
CA ILE A 169 -24.51 -6.80 -9.12
C ILE A 169 -25.04 -7.04 -10.54
N PRO A 170 -26.11 -7.85 -10.71
CA PRO A 170 -26.64 -8.16 -12.03
C PRO A 170 -27.26 -6.93 -12.67
N ILE A 171 -26.95 -6.72 -13.94
CA ILE A 171 -27.59 -5.70 -14.77
C ILE A 171 -28.88 -6.30 -15.33
N VAL A 172 -30.02 -5.86 -14.83
CA VAL A 172 -31.32 -6.27 -15.36
C VAL A 172 -31.59 -5.48 -16.64
N LEU A 173 -31.46 -6.14 -17.78
CA LEU A 173 -31.78 -5.56 -19.08
C LEU A 173 -33.25 -5.79 -19.41
N ASN A 174 -33.94 -4.74 -19.86
CA ASN A 174 -35.29 -4.81 -20.41
C ASN A 174 -35.28 -4.39 -21.88
N THR A 175 -36.40 -4.60 -22.59
CA THR A 175 -36.53 -4.28 -24.02
C THR A 175 -36.32 -2.81 -24.37
N THR A 176 -36.37 -1.93 -23.37
CA THR A 176 -36.12 -0.49 -23.50
C THR A 176 -34.71 -0.07 -23.07
N SER A 177 -33.87 -1.01 -22.63
CA SER A 177 -32.50 -0.73 -22.21
C SER A 177 -31.63 -0.40 -23.42
N THR A 178 -31.07 0.81 -23.44
CA THR A 178 -30.15 1.27 -24.49
C THR A 178 -28.82 1.67 -23.88
N CYS A 179 -27.72 1.48 -24.63
CA CYS A 179 -26.37 1.88 -24.23
C CYS A 179 -25.79 2.77 -25.34
N ASN A 180 -25.36 3.98 -24.98
CA ASN A 180 -24.80 4.95 -25.92
C ASN A 180 -23.27 4.79 -26.10
N VAL A 181 -22.68 3.73 -25.55
CA VAL A 181 -21.26 3.43 -25.72
C VAL A 181 -21.04 2.81 -27.09
N LYS A 182 -20.15 3.41 -27.89
CA LYS A 182 -19.78 2.87 -29.19
C LYS A 182 -19.02 1.55 -29.02
N PRO A 183 -19.26 0.53 -29.86
CA PRO A 183 -18.47 -0.70 -29.84
C PRO A 183 -16.97 -0.39 -29.93
N ASN A 184 -16.14 -1.15 -29.20
CA ASN A 184 -14.67 -1.04 -29.17
C ASN A 184 -14.08 0.21 -28.50
N THR A 185 -14.84 0.90 -27.64
CA THR A 185 -14.25 1.93 -26.78
C THR A 185 -13.47 1.23 -25.65
N ARG A 186 -12.13 1.31 -25.67
CA ARG A 186 -11.29 0.79 -24.59
C ARG A 186 -11.30 1.78 -23.42
N SER A 187 -11.58 1.27 -22.22
CA SER A 187 -11.39 1.99 -20.94
C SER A 187 -9.93 1.89 -20.51
#